data_AF-A0A2N5F5B5-F1
#
_entry.id   AF-A0A2N5F5B5-F1
#
_cell.length_a   1.000
_cell.length_b   1.000
_cell.length_c   1.000
_cell.angle_alpha   90.00
_cell.angle_beta   90.00
_cell.angle_gamma   90.00
#
_symmetry.space_group_name_H-M   'P 1'
#
loop_
_entity.id
_entity.type
_entity.pdbx_description
1 polymer ?
#
loop_
_entity_poly.entity_id
_entity_poly.type
_entity_poly.pdbx_seq_one_letter_code
_entity_poly.pdbx_strand_id
1 'polypeptide(L)'
;MERYSKVGMQELDQRLSKIVEAARKKPVSVYRYGAPWVWIVSQDDWQGTRKEVSSYIPASHSLVLLRPQIDEVLDQHRDWLVAEAPMSIAPQTVLQILLLQLLYSVPSEQQLHEQLNYNLLFRWFVGLDLNQKVWSIQALTRDIATLLNNPRAVQLIQKIIGDVFCGALLHMPEFSLNFALLHTWLARHGNTSITSN
;
A
#
# COMPACT_ATOMS: atom_id res chain seq x y z
N MET A 1 -2.97 -3.44 -43.03
CA MET A 1 -3.32 -2.79 -41.75
C MET A 1 -2.10 -2.31 -40.95
N GLU A 2 -0.86 -2.63 -41.34
CA GLU A 2 0.37 -2.31 -40.58
C GLU A 2 1.02 -0.95 -40.88
N ARG A 3 0.41 -0.13 -41.75
CA ARG A 3 1.07 1.04 -42.36
C ARG A 3 1.44 2.16 -41.37
N TYR A 4 0.91 2.16 -40.16
CA TYR A 4 1.04 3.27 -39.22
C TYR A 4 1.69 2.89 -37.88
N SER A 5 2.47 1.82 -37.76
CA SER A 5 3.13 1.49 -36.48
C SER A 5 4.19 2.53 -36.07
N LYS A 6 4.86 3.14 -37.06
CA LYS A 6 5.84 4.23 -36.91
C LYS A 6 5.58 5.32 -37.94
N VAL A 7 5.47 6.57 -37.52
CA VAL A 7 5.20 7.71 -38.40
C VAL A 7 6.13 8.88 -38.10
N GLY A 8 6.62 9.57 -39.14
CA GLY A 8 7.39 10.80 -38.96
C GLY A 8 6.48 12.01 -38.74
N MET A 9 7.03 13.12 -38.24
CA MET A 9 6.26 14.34 -37.98
C MET A 9 5.54 14.91 -39.21
N GLN A 10 6.16 14.85 -40.39
CA GLN A 10 5.54 15.30 -41.64
C GLN A 10 4.37 14.39 -42.06
N GLU A 11 4.49 13.07 -41.86
CA GLU A 11 3.41 12.14 -42.15
C GLU A 11 2.25 12.29 -41.15
N LEU A 12 2.56 12.59 -39.88
CA LEU A 12 1.57 12.91 -38.87
C LEU A 12 0.72 14.11 -39.29
N ASP A 13 1.36 15.20 -39.72
CA ASP A 13 0.68 16.42 -40.17
C ASP A 13 -0.22 16.17 -41.40
N GLN A 14 0.30 15.43 -42.39
CA GLN A 14 -0.42 15.15 -43.63
C GLN A 14 -1.56 14.12 -43.48
N ARG A 15 -1.50 13.23 -42.48
CA ARG A 15 -2.37 12.05 -42.38
C ARG A 15 -2.98 11.84 -41.01
N LEU A 16 -3.12 12.90 -40.21
CA LEU A 16 -3.59 12.87 -38.82
C LEU A 16 -4.81 11.97 -38.63
N SER A 17 -5.90 12.17 -39.38
CA SER A 17 -7.15 11.41 -39.20
C SER A 17 -6.96 9.90 -39.40
N LYS A 18 -6.15 9.49 -40.39
CA LYS A 18 -5.88 8.05 -40.65
C LYS A 18 -4.99 7.45 -39.58
N ILE A 19 -4.05 8.22 -39.05
CA ILE A 19 -3.14 7.81 -37.99
C ILE A 19 -3.90 7.64 -36.67
N VAL A 20 -4.79 8.57 -36.34
CA VAL A 20 -5.65 8.47 -35.14
C VAL A 20 -6.58 7.26 -35.23
N GLU A 21 -7.20 7.01 -36.39
CA GLU A 21 -8.03 5.81 -36.61
C GLU A 21 -7.21 4.50 -36.51
N ALA A 22 -5.96 4.52 -36.95
CA ALA A 22 -5.06 3.38 -36.73
C ALA A 22 -4.71 3.22 -35.23
N ALA A 23 -4.46 4.33 -34.54
CA ALA A 23 -4.12 4.38 -33.11
C ALA A 23 -5.25 3.85 -32.21
N ARG A 24 -6.51 3.92 -32.65
CA ARG A 24 -7.65 3.29 -31.96
C ARG A 24 -7.55 1.77 -31.89
N LYS A 25 -6.80 1.14 -32.80
CA LYS A 25 -6.66 -0.32 -32.88
C LYS A 25 -5.32 -0.81 -32.33
N LYS A 26 -4.25 -0.04 -32.55
CA LYS A 26 -2.91 -0.33 -32.05
C LYS A 26 -2.13 0.98 -31.81
N PRO A 27 -1.38 1.11 -30.71
CA PRO A 27 -0.50 2.24 -30.47
C PRO A 27 0.39 2.60 -31.66
N VAL A 28 0.50 3.90 -31.95
CA VAL A 28 1.33 4.45 -33.03
C VAL A 28 2.45 5.31 -32.45
N SER A 29 3.70 5.01 -32.83
CA SER A 29 4.86 5.80 -32.40
C SER A 29 5.17 6.90 -33.42
N VAL A 30 5.20 8.15 -32.96
CA VAL A 30 5.57 9.32 -33.77
C VAL A 30 7.04 9.63 -33.55
N TYR A 31 7.80 9.76 -34.61
CA TYR A 31 9.24 10.03 -34.58
C TYR A 31 9.55 11.48 -34.98
N ARG A 32 10.55 12.05 -34.30
CA ARG A 32 11.13 13.36 -34.62
C ARG A 32 12.65 13.28 -34.50
N TYR A 33 13.37 13.76 -35.52
CA TYR A 33 14.84 13.71 -35.60
C TYR A 33 15.42 12.31 -35.36
N GLY A 34 14.78 11.27 -35.88
CA GLY A 34 15.25 9.88 -35.76
C GLY A 34 14.93 9.17 -34.43
N ALA A 35 14.37 9.87 -33.45
CA ALA A 35 13.97 9.30 -32.16
C ALA A 35 12.44 9.24 -32.00
N PRO A 36 11.90 8.25 -31.26
CA PRO A 36 10.49 8.27 -30.89
C PRO A 36 10.22 9.48 -30.00
N TRP A 37 9.23 10.27 -30.37
CA TRP A 37 8.91 11.54 -29.75
C TRP A 37 7.65 11.46 -28.89
N VAL A 38 6.57 10.89 -29.43
CA VAL A 38 5.31 10.66 -28.70
C VAL A 38 4.64 9.38 -29.17
N TRP A 39 3.75 8.83 -28.35
CA TRP A 39 2.84 7.75 -28.73
C TRP A 39 1.42 8.28 -28.83
N ILE A 40 0.72 7.89 -29.89
CA ILE A 40 -0.74 8.06 -30.01
C ILE A 40 -1.35 6.71 -29.67
N VAL A 41 -2.16 6.68 -28.63
CA VAL A 41 -2.81 5.49 -28.10
C VAL A 41 -4.32 5.71 -28.03
N SER A 42 -5.08 4.63 -28.08
CA SER A 42 -6.52 4.70 -27.81
C SER A 42 -6.77 5.10 -26.35
N GLN A 43 -7.95 5.65 -26.08
CA GLN A 43 -8.36 5.95 -24.70
C GLN A 43 -8.40 4.68 -23.85
N ASP A 44 -8.88 3.57 -24.41
CA ASP A 44 -8.98 2.29 -23.71
C ASP A 44 -7.59 1.73 -23.36
N ASP A 45 -6.62 1.80 -24.27
CA ASP A 45 -5.24 1.37 -24.02
C ASP A 45 -4.57 2.24 -22.94
N TRP A 46 -4.80 3.56 -22.98
CA TRP A 46 -4.27 4.51 -22.01
C TRP A 46 -4.88 4.32 -20.61
N GLN A 47 -6.19 4.11 -20.54
CA GLN A 47 -6.87 3.83 -19.27
C GLN A 47 -6.49 2.45 -18.74
N GLY A 48 -6.38 1.44 -19.61
CA GLY A 48 -5.96 0.08 -19.25
C GLY A 48 -4.52 -0.01 -18.74
N THR A 49 -3.67 0.97 -19.05
CA THR A 49 -2.31 1.10 -18.47
C THR A 49 -2.29 1.83 -17.13
N ARG A 50 -3.31 2.64 -16.80
CA ARG A 50 -3.47 3.26 -15.47
C ARG A 50 -4.07 2.25 -14.49
N LYS A 51 -3.34 1.16 -14.27
CA LYS A 51 -3.72 0.16 -13.28
C LYS A 51 -3.52 0.72 -11.87
N GLU A 52 -4.60 0.74 -11.11
CA GLU A 52 -4.54 0.96 -9.66
C GLU A 52 -3.85 -0.22 -8.98
N VAL A 53 -3.26 0.01 -7.79
CA VAL A 53 -2.58 -1.05 -7.02
C VAL A 53 -3.54 -2.21 -6.73
N SER A 54 -4.81 -1.89 -6.45
CA SER A 54 -5.91 -2.85 -6.22
C SER A 54 -6.05 -3.88 -7.34
N SER A 55 -5.83 -3.49 -8.60
CA SER A 55 -5.99 -4.37 -9.76
C SER A 55 -4.95 -5.50 -9.86
N TYR A 56 -3.87 -5.41 -9.09
CA TYR A 56 -2.82 -6.44 -9.03
C TYR A 56 -3.03 -7.45 -7.91
N ILE A 57 -4.04 -7.25 -7.05
CA ILE A 57 -4.22 -8.03 -5.83
C ILE A 57 -5.43 -8.95 -6.00
N PRO A 58 -5.26 -10.27 -5.80
CA PRO A 58 -6.38 -11.20 -5.88
C PRO A 58 -7.45 -10.87 -4.84
N ALA A 59 -8.71 -10.78 -5.26
CA ALA A 59 -9.84 -10.56 -4.34
C ALA A 59 -9.98 -11.65 -3.27
N SER A 60 -9.47 -12.85 -3.55
CA SER A 60 -9.44 -14.00 -2.63
C SER A 60 -8.27 -13.97 -1.64
N HIS A 61 -7.37 -12.98 -1.71
CA HIS A 61 -6.25 -12.88 -0.78
C HIS A 61 -6.78 -12.61 0.64
N SER A 62 -6.27 -13.29 1.67
CA SER A 62 -6.84 -13.22 3.03
C SER A 62 -6.87 -11.81 3.61
N LEU A 63 -5.80 -11.02 3.39
CA LEU A 63 -5.76 -9.62 3.82
C LEU A 63 -6.84 -8.75 3.13
N VAL A 64 -7.27 -9.11 1.91
CA VAL A 64 -8.37 -8.44 1.22
C VAL A 64 -9.71 -8.78 1.86
N LEU A 65 -9.92 -10.07 2.13
CA LEU A 65 -11.14 -10.56 2.77
C LEU A 65 -11.33 -10.01 4.20
N LEU A 66 -10.24 -9.83 4.94
CA LEU A 66 -10.26 -9.34 6.32
C LEU A 66 -10.28 -7.81 6.43
N ARG A 67 -9.87 -7.06 5.39
CA ARG A 67 -9.77 -5.61 5.44
C ARG A 67 -11.05 -4.91 5.94
N PRO A 68 -12.28 -5.28 5.51
CA PRO A 68 -13.49 -4.64 6.02
C PRO A 68 -13.63 -4.75 7.55
N GLN A 69 -13.29 -5.89 8.13
CA GLN A 69 -13.36 -6.09 9.59
C GLN A 69 -12.27 -5.29 10.31
N ILE A 70 -11.07 -5.20 9.73
CA ILE A 70 -9.97 -4.37 10.27
C ILE A 70 -10.39 -2.89 10.26
N ASP A 71 -10.92 -2.42 9.14
CA ASP A 71 -11.35 -1.03 8.96
C ASP A 71 -12.53 -0.68 9.89
N GLU A 72 -13.46 -1.61 10.13
CA GLU A 72 -14.54 -1.45 11.12
C GLU A 72 -14.01 -1.27 12.54
N VAL A 73 -13.09 -2.14 12.99
CA VAL A 73 -12.50 -2.03 14.34
C VAL A 73 -11.70 -0.73 14.47
N LEU A 74 -10.99 -0.31 13.42
CA LEU A 74 -10.25 0.96 13.40
C LEU A 74 -11.17 2.17 13.48
N ASP A 75 -12.31 2.14 12.79
CA ASP A 75 -13.27 3.25 12.81
C ASP A 75 -13.92 3.41 14.18
N GLN A 76 -14.30 2.29 14.81
CA GLN A 76 -14.89 2.26 16.14
C GLN A 76 -13.97 2.80 17.24
N HIS A 77 -12.64 2.67 17.07
CA HIS A 77 -11.64 3.06 18.08
C HIS A 77 -10.72 4.17 17.56
N ARG A 78 -11.21 5.03 16.65
CA ARG A 78 -10.42 6.10 16.04
C ARG A 78 -9.81 7.05 17.08
N ASP A 79 -10.52 7.28 18.18
CA ASP A 79 -10.09 8.09 19.32
C ASP A 79 -8.88 7.51 20.06
N TRP A 80 -8.61 6.21 19.94
CA TRP A 80 -7.44 5.56 20.55
C TRP A 80 -6.14 5.87 19.79
N LEU A 81 -6.25 6.33 18.54
CA LEU A 81 -5.14 6.67 17.67
C LEU A 81 -4.72 8.14 17.73
N VAL A 82 -5.32 8.93 18.62
CA VAL A 82 -4.91 10.32 18.83
C VAL A 82 -3.47 10.33 19.38
N ALA A 83 -2.54 10.82 18.58
CA ALA A 83 -1.14 10.93 18.97
C ALA A 83 -0.90 12.24 19.73
N GLU A 84 -0.13 12.17 20.83
CA GLU A 84 0.25 13.35 21.62
C GLU A 84 1.25 14.26 20.88
N ALA A 85 2.03 13.68 19.97
CA ALA A 85 3.02 14.37 19.16
C ALA A 85 2.60 14.39 17.68
N PRO A 86 2.93 15.45 16.92
CA PRO A 86 2.64 15.52 15.50
C PRO A 86 3.37 14.42 14.72
N MET A 87 2.64 13.74 13.84
CA MET A 87 3.15 12.64 13.01
C MET A 87 3.17 13.08 11.53
N SER A 88 4.13 12.57 10.77
CA SER A 88 4.21 12.76 9.31
C SER A 88 3.32 11.79 8.53
N ILE A 89 3.06 10.62 9.12
CA ILE A 89 2.20 9.57 8.61
C ILE A 89 0.95 9.53 9.49
N ALA A 90 -0.23 9.38 8.89
CA ALA A 90 -1.48 9.30 9.65
C ALA A 90 -1.41 8.12 10.64
N PRO A 91 -1.87 8.29 11.90
CA PRO A 91 -1.80 7.24 12.93
C PRO A 91 -2.41 5.90 12.50
N GLN A 92 -3.54 5.94 11.80
CA GLN A 92 -4.20 4.75 11.24
C GLN A 92 -3.30 4.02 10.22
N THR A 93 -2.61 4.77 9.35
CA THR A 93 -1.68 4.21 8.38
C THR A 93 -0.47 3.57 9.08
N VAL A 94 0.07 4.21 10.13
CA VAL A 94 1.16 3.61 10.92
C VAL A 94 0.72 2.33 11.62
N LEU A 95 -0.51 2.29 12.15
CA LEU A 95 -1.08 1.06 12.73
C LEU A 95 -1.19 -0.05 11.67
N GLN A 96 -1.71 0.25 10.48
CA GLN A 96 -1.77 -0.70 9.37
C GLN A 96 -0.38 -1.21 8.97
N ILE A 97 0.64 -0.35 8.98
CA ILE A 97 2.03 -0.74 8.76
C ILE A 97 2.52 -1.72 9.84
N LEU A 98 2.19 -1.49 11.12
CA LEU A 98 2.53 -2.41 12.21
C LEU A 98 1.77 -3.74 12.13
N LEU A 99 0.51 -3.73 11.65
CA LEU A 99 -0.21 -4.97 11.35
C LEU A 99 0.51 -5.77 10.26
N LEU A 100 0.98 -5.14 9.18
CA LEU A 100 1.78 -5.83 8.17
C LEU A 100 3.06 -6.42 8.77
N GLN A 101 3.72 -5.68 9.65
CA GLN A 101 4.92 -6.18 10.33
C GLN A 101 4.64 -7.45 11.15
N LEU A 102 3.53 -7.47 11.89
CA LEU A 102 3.11 -8.64 12.67
C LEU A 102 2.71 -9.81 11.77
N LEU A 103 1.81 -9.58 10.82
CA LEU A 103 1.19 -10.62 9.99
C LEU A 103 2.20 -11.33 9.07
N TYR A 104 3.26 -10.62 8.66
CA TYR A 104 4.30 -11.15 7.78
C TYR A 104 5.65 -11.33 8.46
N SER A 105 5.71 -11.22 9.79
CA SER A 105 6.95 -11.35 10.58
C SER A 105 8.12 -10.52 10.03
N VAL A 106 7.86 -9.28 9.60
CA VAL A 106 8.92 -8.43 9.04
C VAL A 106 9.87 -7.99 10.16
N PRO A 107 11.17 -8.33 10.08
CA PRO A 107 12.07 -8.31 11.24
C PRO A 107 12.57 -6.92 11.63
N SER A 108 12.44 -5.91 10.77
CA SER A 108 12.92 -4.56 11.05
C SER A 108 12.11 -3.49 10.33
N GLU A 109 12.16 -2.26 10.84
CA GLU A 109 11.54 -1.09 10.20
C GLU A 109 12.17 -0.78 8.84
N GLN A 110 13.47 -1.08 8.66
CA GLN A 110 14.14 -0.93 7.38
C GLN A 110 13.59 -1.92 6.34
N GLN A 111 13.43 -3.19 6.71
CA GLN A 111 12.81 -4.16 5.81
C GLN A 111 11.33 -3.85 5.57
N LEU A 112 10.63 -3.31 6.57
CA LEU A 112 9.24 -2.88 6.41
C LEU A 112 9.11 -1.71 5.43
N HIS A 113 10.03 -0.74 5.50
CA HIS A 113 10.14 0.36 4.55
C HIS A 113 10.43 -0.14 3.13
N GLU A 114 11.38 -1.07 2.98
CA GLU A 114 11.69 -1.70 1.70
C GLU A 114 10.47 -2.43 1.12
N GLN A 115 9.76 -3.23 1.93
CA GLN A 115 8.53 -3.91 1.51
C GLN A 115 7.46 -2.91 1.04
N LEU A 116 7.27 -1.79 1.74
CA LEU A 116 6.35 -0.73 1.27
C LEU A 116 6.76 -0.12 -0.08
N ASN A 117 8.04 -0.17 -0.45
CA ASN A 117 8.51 0.34 -1.75
C ASN A 117 8.14 -0.58 -2.92
N TYR A 118 8.24 -1.90 -2.78
CA TYR A 118 8.06 -2.84 -3.90
C TYR A 118 6.87 -3.79 -3.78
N ASN A 119 6.32 -4.03 -2.59
CA ASN A 119 5.25 -4.99 -2.37
C ASN A 119 3.87 -4.33 -2.59
N LEU A 120 3.25 -4.63 -3.72
CA LEU A 120 1.96 -4.04 -4.11
C LEU A 120 0.84 -4.32 -3.09
N LEU A 121 0.83 -5.51 -2.47
CA LEU A 121 -0.16 -5.83 -1.44
C LEU A 121 0.00 -4.93 -0.22
N PHE A 122 1.24 -4.71 0.23
CA PHE A 122 1.52 -3.85 1.39
C PHE A 122 1.11 -2.41 1.09
N ARG A 123 1.47 -1.91 -0.09
CA ARG A 123 1.09 -0.58 -0.56
C ARG A 123 -0.43 -0.40 -0.56
N TRP A 124 -1.16 -1.33 -1.17
CA TRP A 124 -2.61 -1.30 -1.19
C TRP A 124 -3.21 -1.31 0.22
N PHE A 125 -2.68 -2.16 1.11
CA PHE A 125 -3.21 -2.28 2.46
C PHE A 125 -3.12 -0.97 3.24
N VAL A 126 -2.01 -0.24 3.10
CA VAL A 126 -1.78 1.05 3.78
C VAL A 126 -2.30 2.26 3.00
N GLY A 127 -2.92 2.04 1.82
CA GLY A 127 -3.50 3.10 0.98
C GLY A 127 -2.49 3.88 0.14
N LEU A 128 -1.34 3.30 -0.21
CA LEU A 128 -0.36 3.89 -1.13
C LEU A 128 -0.71 3.55 -2.59
N ASP A 129 -0.75 4.57 -3.46
CA ASP A 129 -0.92 4.40 -4.91
C ASP A 129 0.32 3.81 -5.59
N LEU A 130 0.25 3.32 -6.83
CA LEU A 130 1.37 2.61 -7.48
C LEU A 130 2.63 3.47 -7.61
N ASN A 131 2.47 4.76 -7.91
CA ASN A 131 3.58 5.70 -8.14
C ASN A 131 3.87 6.62 -6.94
N GLN A 132 3.15 6.46 -5.82
CA GLN A 132 3.35 7.30 -4.65
C GLN A 132 4.70 7.02 -3.99
N LYS A 133 5.49 8.05 -3.68
CA LYS A 133 6.73 7.84 -2.94
C LYS A 133 6.40 7.45 -1.50
N VAL A 134 7.06 6.41 -0.98
CA VAL A 134 7.03 6.09 0.45
C VAL A 134 7.74 7.21 1.22
N TRP A 135 7.29 7.47 2.45
CA TRP A 135 7.96 8.39 3.37
C TRP A 135 9.43 8.02 3.60
N SER A 136 10.24 8.95 4.09
CA SER A 136 11.62 8.62 4.47
C SER A 136 11.64 7.59 5.60
N ILE A 137 12.68 6.74 5.64
CA ILE A 137 12.85 5.75 6.72
C ILE A 137 12.86 6.42 8.10
N GLN A 138 13.48 7.60 8.23
CA GLN A 138 13.52 8.36 9.48
C GLN A 138 12.13 8.79 9.97
N ALA A 139 11.26 9.24 9.04
CA ALA A 139 9.89 9.61 9.37
C ALA A 139 9.08 8.37 9.80
N LEU A 140 9.24 7.26 9.08
CA LEU A 140 8.58 6.00 9.41
C LEU A 140 8.98 5.50 10.81
N THR A 141 10.27 5.38 11.08
CA THR A 141 10.81 4.93 12.38
C THR A 141 10.32 5.80 13.53
N ARG A 142 10.39 7.13 13.38
CA ARG A 142 9.92 8.05 14.41
C ARG A 142 8.43 7.88 14.66
N ASP A 143 7.61 7.82 13.61
CA ASP A 143 6.17 7.75 13.73
C ASP A 143 5.70 6.38 14.28
N ILE A 144 6.39 5.28 13.92
CA ILE A 144 6.22 3.97 14.57
C ILE A 144 6.50 4.06 16.07
N ALA A 145 7.64 4.66 16.45
CA ALA A 145 7.99 4.82 17.86
C ALA A 145 6.96 5.67 18.62
N THR A 146 6.48 6.76 18.02
CA THR A 146 5.41 7.61 18.56
C THR A 146 4.12 6.82 18.79
N LEU A 147 3.68 6.02 17.79
CA LEU A 147 2.45 5.24 17.92
C LEU A 147 2.59 4.14 18.99
N LEU A 148 3.73 3.43 19.02
CA LEU A 148 3.98 2.38 20.01
C LEU A 148 4.12 2.90 21.45
N ASN A 149 4.39 4.19 21.63
CA ASN A 149 4.35 4.84 22.96
C ASN A 149 2.93 5.12 23.46
N ASN A 150 1.90 5.04 22.60
CA ASN A 150 0.51 5.15 23.01
C ASN A 150 -0.03 3.75 23.42
N PRO A 151 -0.34 3.51 24.71
CA PRO A 151 -0.80 2.21 25.18
C PRO A 151 -2.14 1.79 24.55
N ARG A 152 -3.04 2.74 24.26
CA ARG A 152 -4.33 2.44 23.62
C ARG A 152 -4.14 2.01 22.17
N ALA A 153 -3.20 2.60 21.45
CA ALA A 153 -2.87 2.18 20.09
C ALA A 153 -2.31 0.73 20.07
N VAL A 154 -1.46 0.37 21.03
CA VAL A 154 -0.95 -1.01 21.16
C VAL A 154 -2.07 -1.99 21.54
N GLN A 155 -2.99 -1.60 22.44
CA GLN A 155 -4.18 -2.39 22.76
C GLN A 155 -5.09 -2.58 21.55
N LEU A 156 -5.24 -1.57 20.69
CA LEU A 156 -6.01 -1.68 19.46
C LEU A 156 -5.40 -2.69 18.49
N ILE A 157 -4.07 -2.73 18.35
CA ILE A 157 -3.38 -3.77 17.57
C ILE A 157 -3.72 -5.15 18.13
N GLN A 158 -3.58 -5.37 19.45
CA GLN A 158 -3.92 -6.65 20.09
C GLN A 158 -5.38 -7.04 19.85
N LYS A 159 -6.30 -6.08 19.97
CA LYS A 159 -7.73 -6.27 19.73
C LYS A 159 -8.00 -6.70 18.29
N ILE A 160 -7.42 -6.04 17.30
CA ILE A 160 -7.56 -6.42 15.89
C ILE A 160 -7.03 -7.84 15.66
N ILE A 161 -5.86 -8.19 16.21
CA ILE A 161 -5.34 -9.55 16.11
C ILE A 161 -6.30 -10.59 16.74
N GLY A 162 -6.83 -10.30 17.93
CA GLY A 162 -7.77 -11.17 18.63
C GLY A 162 -9.11 -11.35 17.91
N ASP A 163 -9.72 -10.23 17.50
CA ASP A 163 -11.08 -10.21 16.96
C ASP A 163 -11.13 -10.68 15.50
N VAL A 164 -10.10 -10.36 14.70
CA VAL A 164 -10.11 -10.59 13.24
C VAL A 164 -9.29 -11.82 12.84
N PHE A 165 -8.12 -12.03 13.46
CA PHE A 165 -7.17 -13.03 12.96
C PHE A 165 -7.20 -14.36 13.73
N CYS A 166 -7.34 -14.36 15.06
CA CYS A 166 -7.24 -15.59 15.86
C CYS A 166 -8.19 -16.73 15.43
N GLY A 167 -9.41 -16.42 14.97
CA GLY A 167 -10.34 -17.42 14.45
C GLY A 167 -10.08 -17.86 13.00
N ALA A 168 -9.34 -17.05 12.23
CA ALA A 168 -9.16 -17.22 10.79
C ALA A 168 -7.77 -17.80 10.40
N LEU A 169 -6.79 -17.73 11.30
CA LEU A 169 -5.38 -18.11 11.05
C LEU A 169 -5.20 -19.55 10.54
N LEU A 170 -6.03 -20.51 10.98
CA LEU A 170 -5.94 -21.90 10.52
C LEU A 170 -6.19 -22.08 9.01
N HIS A 171 -6.82 -21.09 8.37
CA HIS A 171 -7.18 -21.12 6.96
C HIS A 171 -6.36 -20.13 6.11
N MET A 172 -5.34 -19.48 6.69
CA MET A 172 -4.59 -18.37 6.06
C MET A 172 -3.08 -18.60 6.13
N PRO A 173 -2.53 -19.57 5.37
CA PRO A 173 -1.12 -19.97 5.45
C PRO A 173 -0.14 -18.88 5.03
N GLU A 174 -0.58 -17.84 4.33
CA GLU A 174 0.25 -16.69 3.95
C GLU A 174 0.65 -15.79 5.13
N PHE A 175 -0.03 -15.91 6.27
CA PHE A 175 0.32 -15.16 7.47
C PHE A 175 1.26 -15.97 8.36
N SER A 176 2.32 -15.30 8.81
CA SER A 176 3.21 -15.78 9.86
C SER A 176 3.20 -14.73 10.96
N LEU A 177 2.23 -14.86 11.88
CA LEU A 177 1.99 -13.84 12.90
C LEU A 177 3.08 -13.87 13.97
N ASN A 178 3.83 -12.77 14.09
CA ASN A 178 4.87 -12.63 15.09
C ASN A 178 4.31 -12.26 16.48
N PHE A 179 3.81 -13.26 17.21
CA PHE A 179 3.29 -13.06 18.58
C PHE A 179 4.37 -12.52 19.55
N ALA A 180 5.64 -12.91 19.37
CA ALA A 180 6.72 -12.42 20.23
C ALA A 180 6.91 -10.90 20.11
N LEU A 181 6.81 -10.36 18.89
CA LEU A 181 6.85 -8.92 18.65
C LEU A 181 5.65 -8.20 19.27
N LEU A 182 4.44 -8.75 19.13
CA LEU A 182 3.24 -8.21 19.77
C LEU A 182 3.38 -8.18 21.30
N HIS A 183 3.86 -9.27 21.90
CA HIS A 183 4.13 -9.32 23.35
C HIS A 183 5.17 -8.30 23.77
N THR A 184 6.20 -8.07 22.95
CA THR A 184 7.23 -7.05 23.21
C THR A 184 6.60 -5.65 23.27
N TRP A 185 5.69 -5.33 22.34
CA TRP A 185 5.00 -4.04 22.35
C TRP A 185 4.08 -3.87 23.56
N LEU A 186 3.33 -4.91 23.92
CA LEU A 186 2.47 -4.91 25.10
C LEU A 186 3.27 -4.74 26.40
N ALA A 187 4.41 -5.42 26.51
CA ALA A 187 5.28 -5.36 27.69
C ALA A 187 5.83 -3.96 27.98
N ARG A 188 5.96 -3.09 26.96
CA ARG A 188 6.37 -1.67 27.14
C ARG A 188 5.44 -0.90 28.09
N HIS A 189 4.18 -1.32 28.19
CA HIS A 189 3.13 -0.68 28.98
C HIS A 189 2.71 -1.49 30.21
N GLY A 190 3.27 -2.69 30.39
CA GLY A 190 2.90 -3.64 31.45
C GLY A 190 3.43 -3.32 32.84
N ASN A 191 4.39 -2.40 32.97
CA ASN A 191 5.00 -2.04 34.26
C ASN A 191 4.29 -0.91 35.03
N THR A 192 3.20 -0.36 34.50
CA THR A 192 2.51 0.80 35.11
C THR A 192 1.55 0.44 36.26
N SER A 193 1.41 -0.84 36.63
CA SER A 193 0.40 -1.32 37.59
C SER A 193 0.94 -1.87 38.91
N ILE A 194 2.24 -1.75 39.22
CA ILE A 194 2.84 -2.40 40.42
C ILE A 194 3.19 -1.42 41.57
N THR A 195 3.08 -0.10 41.40
CA THR A 195 3.34 0.86 42.49
C THR A 195 2.09 1.63 42.90
N SER A 196 1.19 0.99 43.63
CA SER A 196 0.16 1.61 44.46
C SER A 196 -0.33 0.59 45.49
N ASN A 197 0.41 0.45 46.58
CA ASN A 197 -0.03 -0.11 47.86
C ASN A 197 0.66 0.66 48.99
#